data_AF-S3J9G8-F1
#
_entry.id   AF-S3J9G8-F1
#
_cell.length_a   1.000
_cell.length_b   1.000
_cell.length_c   1.000
_cell.angle_alpha   90.00
_cell.angle_beta   90.00
_cell.angle_gamma   90.00
#
_symmetry.space_group_name_H-M   'P 1'
#
loop_
_entity.id
_entity.type
_entity.pdbx_description
1 polymer ?
#
loop_
_entity_poly.entity_id
_entity_poly.type
_entity_poly.pdbx_seq_one_letter_code
_entity_poly.pdbx_strand_id
1 'polypeptide(L)'
;MAKRWLVAAFAAALAAGICTALVHQSGASGGTLVAVMLAGCAVIGTLWLFRLGYYRGAVLNARTWHRGVEKAQQAWWAGHRQPFGLQTIILIGPAGSRESEWLRVLRRESLPPEPRKEGAIDALRVARTFSPALAEREKQLAKMLALQWVQEGEIPDTCLPARCYWAGSRAAWGDFLAQMKTSLPQVTLPAEPKAWKGEETLAELAGFFSEAEPGSLILVAGCLSVPAVAGTPRPVGESAALWLVSAEAPVLLTRGETFEAASSESLLQVCQRAQEQSESDKIPEQCILFTQPEQPELDSCGWSLNQYLQDTYWGELGEMEALVVISLAALFARTRQEPCGWIATDPQHSLALGIVKPHG
;
A
#
# COMPACT_ATOMS: atom_id res chain seq x y z
N MET A 1 40.31 -13.72 9.72
CA MET A 1 40.75 -14.81 8.81
C MET A 1 42.27 -14.95 8.64
N ALA A 2 43.08 -13.88 8.65
CA ALA A 2 44.53 -13.95 8.41
C ALA A 2 45.33 -14.86 9.38
N LYS A 3 44.99 -14.88 10.68
CA LYS A 3 45.66 -15.71 11.70
C LYS A 3 45.62 -17.22 11.43
N ARG A 4 44.51 -17.76 10.90
CA ARG A 4 44.35 -19.20 10.64
C ARG A 4 45.24 -19.69 9.48
N TRP A 5 45.59 -18.78 8.56
CA TRP A 5 46.41 -19.10 7.39
C TRP A 5 47.91 -19.02 7.67
N LEU A 6 48.34 -18.12 8.56
CA LEU A 6 49.71 -18.13 9.06
C LEU A 6 50.02 -19.44 9.77
N VAL A 7 49.06 -19.98 10.54
CA VAL A 7 49.19 -21.28 11.19
C VAL A 7 49.23 -22.42 10.16
N ALA A 8 48.40 -22.40 9.11
CA ALA A 8 48.43 -23.41 8.05
C ALA A 8 49.73 -23.36 7.21
N ALA A 9 50.23 -22.16 6.91
CA ALA A 9 51.50 -21.98 6.20
C ALA A 9 52.69 -22.43 7.05
N PHE A 10 52.67 -22.14 8.36
CA PHE A 10 53.68 -22.60 9.30
C PHE A 10 53.66 -24.13 9.47
N ALA A 11 52.47 -24.73 9.56
CA ALA A 11 52.31 -26.19 9.61
C ALA A 11 52.78 -26.88 8.32
N ALA A 12 52.52 -26.30 7.14
CA ALA A 12 53.00 -26.82 5.87
C ALA A 12 54.53 -26.71 5.74
N ALA A 13 55.14 -25.61 6.22
CA ALA A 13 56.58 -25.44 6.25
C ALA A 13 57.27 -26.45 7.21
N LEU A 14 56.66 -26.68 8.38
CA LEU A 14 57.12 -27.71 9.33
C LEU A 14 57.01 -29.13 8.74
N ALA A 15 55.88 -29.46 8.10
CA ALA A 15 55.69 -30.76 7.46
C ALA A 15 56.70 -31.00 6.32
N ALA A 16 56.97 -29.97 5.50
CA ALA A 16 57.99 -30.03 4.45
C ALA A 16 59.40 -30.24 5.03
N GLY A 17 59.75 -29.53 6.12
CA GLY A 17 61.02 -29.69 6.83
C GLY A 17 61.21 -31.10 7.42
N ILE A 18 60.15 -31.67 8.01
CA ILE A 18 60.16 -33.03 8.57
C ILE A 18 60.31 -34.07 7.46
N CYS A 19 59.59 -33.94 6.34
CA CYS A 19 59.75 -34.84 5.19
C CYS A 19 61.15 -34.77 4.58
N THR A 20 61.75 -33.58 4.48
CA THR A 20 63.14 -33.44 3.98
C THR A 20 64.17 -34.06 4.92
N ALA A 21 63.97 -33.97 6.24
CA ALA A 21 64.87 -34.58 7.22
C ALA A 21 64.78 -36.12 7.20
N LEU A 22 63.58 -36.68 7.03
CA LEU A 22 63.34 -38.12 6.93
C LEU A 22 63.91 -38.71 5.62
N VAL A 23 63.83 -37.98 4.51
CA VAL A 23 64.41 -38.39 3.21
C VAL A 23 65.94 -38.25 3.21
N HIS A 24 66.50 -37.31 3.97
CA HIS A 24 67.96 -37.21 4.13
C HIS A 24 68.54 -38.37 4.96
N GLN A 25 67.83 -38.84 5.99
CA GLN A 25 68.25 -39.97 6.82
C GLN A 25 68.20 -41.34 6.11
N SER A 26 67.42 -41.48 5.04
CA SER A 26 67.28 -42.75 4.30
C SER A 26 68.37 -42.99 3.24
N GLY A 27 69.40 -42.13 3.16
CA GLY A 27 70.50 -42.27 2.20
C GLY A 27 70.11 -41.90 0.76
N ALA A 28 69.01 -41.16 0.58
CA ALA A 28 68.51 -40.75 -0.73
C ALA A 28 69.52 -39.83 -1.45
N SER A 29 69.68 -40.01 -2.77
CA SER A 29 70.57 -39.16 -3.58
C SER A 29 70.09 -37.70 -3.59
N GLY A 30 70.99 -36.76 -3.88
CA GLY A 30 70.64 -35.34 -3.94
C GLY A 30 69.47 -35.04 -4.91
N GLY A 31 69.28 -35.87 -5.94
CA GLY A 31 68.16 -35.76 -6.88
C GLY A 31 66.79 -36.03 -6.25
N THR A 32 66.68 -36.96 -5.31
CA THR A 32 65.41 -37.29 -4.62
C THR A 32 64.99 -36.17 -3.66
N LEU A 33 65.94 -35.52 -3.00
CA LEU A 33 65.69 -34.34 -2.16
C LEU A 33 65.15 -33.16 -2.98
N VAL A 34 65.75 -32.89 -4.14
CA VAL A 34 65.29 -31.85 -5.07
C VAL A 34 63.87 -32.17 -5.59
N ALA A 35 63.59 -33.43 -5.93
CA ALA A 35 62.27 -33.85 -6.38
C ALA A 35 61.16 -33.64 -5.33
N VAL A 36 61.43 -33.94 -4.06
CA VAL A 36 60.48 -33.73 -2.96
C VAL A 36 60.21 -32.23 -2.72
N MET A 37 61.26 -31.39 -2.77
CA MET A 37 61.08 -29.93 -2.65
C MET A 37 60.26 -29.36 -3.81
N LEU A 38 60.52 -29.79 -5.05
CA LEU A 38 59.76 -29.38 -6.22
C LEU A 38 58.28 -29.81 -6.13
N ALA A 39 58.02 -31.04 -5.69
CA ALA A 39 56.67 -31.53 -5.46
C ALA A 39 55.92 -30.71 -4.38
N GLY A 40 56.61 -30.38 -3.28
CA GLY A 40 56.04 -29.52 -2.22
C GLY A 40 55.71 -28.10 -2.72
N CYS A 41 56.61 -27.49 -3.50
CA CYS A 41 56.36 -26.19 -4.12
C CYS A 41 55.17 -26.23 -5.08
N ALA A 42 55.06 -27.29 -5.88
CA ALA A 42 53.93 -27.48 -6.80
C ALA A 42 52.59 -27.60 -6.06
N VAL A 43 52.53 -28.35 -4.96
CA VAL A 43 51.32 -28.48 -4.13
C VAL A 43 50.93 -27.13 -3.52
N ILE A 44 51.89 -26.40 -2.93
CA ILE A 44 51.62 -25.08 -2.33
C ILE A 44 51.15 -24.08 -3.39
N GLY A 45 51.81 -24.05 -4.56
CA GLY A 45 51.40 -23.21 -5.69
C GLY A 45 49.99 -23.55 -6.17
N THR A 46 49.65 -24.83 -6.26
CA THR A 46 48.31 -25.29 -6.66
C THR A 46 47.23 -24.89 -5.66
N LEU A 47 47.46 -25.07 -4.35
CA LEU A 47 46.54 -24.63 -3.29
C LEU A 47 46.37 -23.11 -3.28
N TRP A 48 47.44 -22.36 -3.52
CA TRP A 48 47.38 -20.91 -3.64
C TRP A 48 46.54 -20.48 -4.86
N LEU A 49 46.68 -21.15 -6.00
CA LEU A 49 45.86 -20.91 -7.19
C LEU A 49 44.38 -21.22 -6.94
N PHE A 50 44.06 -22.35 -6.28
CA PHE A 50 42.68 -22.66 -5.89
C PHE A 50 42.09 -21.59 -4.97
N ARG A 51 42.86 -21.14 -3.98
CA ARG A 51 42.43 -20.06 -3.07
C ARG A 51 42.22 -18.75 -3.82
N LEU A 52 43.13 -18.38 -4.72
CA LEU A 52 43.00 -17.18 -5.53
C LEU A 52 41.76 -17.25 -6.43
N GLY A 53 41.53 -18.40 -7.06
CA GLY A 53 40.33 -18.68 -7.86
C GLY A 53 39.06 -18.57 -7.03
N TYR A 54 39.01 -19.22 -5.87
CA TYR A 54 37.89 -19.13 -4.93
C TYR A 54 37.63 -17.68 -4.48
N TYR A 55 38.68 -16.96 -4.07
CA TYR A 55 38.54 -15.57 -3.62
C TYR A 55 38.03 -14.66 -4.76
N ARG A 56 38.62 -14.76 -5.95
CA ARG A 56 38.15 -13.98 -7.11
C ARG A 56 36.71 -14.37 -7.50
N GLY A 57 36.38 -15.66 -7.47
CA GLY A 57 35.03 -16.16 -7.70
C GLY A 57 34.03 -15.62 -6.68
N ALA A 58 34.37 -15.65 -5.39
CA ALA A 58 33.53 -15.11 -4.32
C ALA A 58 33.32 -13.60 -4.45
N VAL A 59 34.38 -12.83 -4.76
CA VAL A 59 34.29 -11.38 -4.99
C VAL A 59 33.45 -11.06 -6.23
N LEU A 60 33.63 -11.81 -7.32
CA LEU A 60 32.81 -11.66 -8.52
C LEU A 60 31.35 -11.97 -8.21
N ASN A 61 31.06 -13.13 -7.60
CA ASN A 61 29.72 -13.55 -7.24
C ASN A 61 29.03 -12.53 -6.32
N ALA A 62 29.72 -12.02 -5.30
CA ALA A 62 29.18 -10.98 -4.42
C ALA A 62 28.82 -9.71 -5.21
N ARG A 63 29.69 -9.28 -6.15
CA ARG A 63 29.39 -8.12 -7.01
C ARG A 63 28.21 -8.37 -7.93
N THR A 64 28.10 -9.55 -8.54
CA THR A 64 26.96 -9.89 -9.41
C THR A 64 25.67 -9.94 -8.61
N TRP A 65 25.71 -10.52 -7.41
CA TRP A 65 24.59 -10.56 -6.48
C TRP A 65 24.13 -9.15 -6.09
N HIS A 66 25.03 -8.29 -5.64
CA HIS A 66 24.69 -6.91 -5.26
C HIS A 66 24.06 -6.13 -6.41
N ARG A 67 24.62 -6.22 -7.63
CA ARG A 67 24.00 -5.59 -8.80
C ARG A 67 22.63 -6.17 -9.14
N GLY A 68 22.43 -7.47 -8.92
CA GLY A 68 21.14 -8.12 -9.10
C GLY A 68 20.10 -7.60 -8.11
N VAL A 69 20.47 -7.51 -6.84
CA VAL A 69 19.63 -6.95 -5.76
C VAL A 69 19.30 -5.48 -6.04
N GLU A 70 20.29 -4.66 -6.40
CA GLU A 70 20.06 -3.24 -6.74
C GLU A 70 19.07 -3.09 -7.90
N LYS A 71 19.22 -3.87 -8.98
CA LYS A 71 18.29 -3.83 -10.10
C LYS A 71 16.88 -4.28 -9.71
N ALA A 72 16.77 -5.34 -8.92
CA ALA A 72 15.48 -5.83 -8.44
C ALA A 72 14.81 -4.77 -7.54
N GLN A 73 15.57 -4.14 -6.65
CA GLN A 73 15.09 -3.07 -5.78
C GLN A 73 14.66 -1.83 -6.58
N GLN A 74 15.42 -1.44 -7.61
CA GLN A 74 15.05 -0.34 -8.50
C GLN A 74 13.77 -0.63 -9.27
N ALA A 75 13.63 -1.83 -9.83
CA ALA A 75 12.42 -2.24 -10.53
C ALA A 75 11.21 -2.31 -9.58
N TRP A 76 11.42 -2.80 -8.36
CA TRP A 76 10.40 -2.85 -7.32
C TRP A 76 9.91 -1.43 -6.97
N TRP A 77 10.83 -0.50 -6.66
CA TRP A 77 10.49 0.90 -6.39
C TRP A 77 9.83 1.58 -7.57
N ALA A 78 10.32 1.34 -8.80
CA ALA A 78 9.72 1.92 -9.99
C ALA A 78 8.24 1.55 -10.13
N GLY A 79 7.84 0.32 -9.82
CA GLY A 79 6.43 -0.07 -9.81
C GLY A 79 5.62 0.49 -8.63
N HIS A 80 6.22 0.53 -7.44
CA HIS A 80 5.54 0.96 -6.21
C HIS A 80 5.31 2.47 -6.13
N ARG A 81 6.16 3.26 -6.81
CA ARG A 81 6.08 4.72 -6.84
C ARG A 81 5.21 5.27 -7.97
N GLN A 82 4.56 4.42 -8.76
CA GLN A 82 3.69 4.89 -9.84
C GLN A 82 2.49 5.65 -9.24
N PRO A 83 2.36 6.97 -9.52
CA PRO A 83 1.27 7.75 -8.98
C PRO A 83 0.03 7.66 -9.86
N PHE A 84 -1.11 7.88 -9.25
CA PHE A 84 -2.35 8.27 -9.92
C PHE A 84 -3.00 9.38 -9.12
N GLY A 85 -3.89 10.13 -9.75
CA GLY A 85 -4.52 11.30 -9.18
C GLY A 85 -6.02 11.14 -8.96
N LEU A 86 -6.55 11.76 -7.91
CA LEU A 86 -7.99 11.86 -7.68
C LEU A 86 -8.49 13.22 -8.17
N GLN A 87 -9.13 13.21 -9.33
CA GLN A 87 -9.66 14.42 -9.97
C GLN A 87 -10.95 14.87 -9.27
N THR A 88 -11.90 13.95 -9.16
CA THR A 88 -13.19 14.20 -8.51
C THR A 88 -13.30 13.30 -7.30
N ILE A 89 -13.70 13.86 -6.16
CA ILE A 89 -13.91 13.14 -4.90
C ILE A 89 -15.29 13.51 -4.38
N ILE A 90 -16.16 12.52 -4.26
CA ILE A 90 -17.51 12.68 -3.72
C ILE A 90 -17.68 11.72 -2.57
N LEU A 91 -18.25 12.24 -1.50
CA LEU A 91 -18.38 11.52 -0.25
C LEU A 91 -19.74 11.84 0.37
N ILE A 92 -20.52 10.81 0.64
CA ILE A 92 -21.84 10.89 1.25
C ILE A 92 -21.82 10.05 2.51
N GLY A 93 -22.22 10.67 3.61
CA GLY A 93 -22.22 10.05 4.93
C GLY A 93 -23.18 10.73 5.89
N PRO A 94 -23.20 10.28 7.15
CA PRO A 94 -24.15 10.78 8.15
C PRO A 94 -23.94 12.26 8.47
N ALA A 95 -22.69 12.74 8.41
CA ALA A 95 -22.34 14.13 8.69
C ALA A 95 -22.59 15.10 7.52
N GLY A 96 -22.74 14.60 6.29
CA GLY A 96 -22.90 15.46 5.11
C GLY A 96 -22.75 14.71 3.79
N SER A 97 -22.97 15.44 2.69
CA SER A 97 -22.75 14.96 1.32
C SER A 97 -21.89 15.90 0.48
N ARG A 98 -21.61 17.10 0.99
CA ARG A 98 -20.85 18.12 0.26
C ARG A 98 -19.42 18.20 0.74
N GLU A 99 -18.51 18.53 -0.18
CA GLU A 99 -17.12 18.78 0.18
C GLU A 99 -16.98 19.79 1.32
N SER A 100 -17.70 20.91 1.27
CA SER A 100 -17.64 21.94 2.33
C SER A 100 -18.00 21.43 3.72
N GLU A 101 -18.86 20.41 3.84
CA GLU A 101 -19.25 19.78 5.10
C GLU A 101 -18.11 18.89 5.61
N TRP A 102 -17.49 18.11 4.73
CA TRP A 102 -16.32 17.29 5.07
C TRP A 102 -15.10 18.13 5.44
N LEU A 103 -14.90 19.28 4.80
CA LEU A 103 -13.84 20.21 5.20
C LEU A 103 -14.09 20.77 6.62
N ARG A 104 -15.35 20.97 7.02
CA ARG A 104 -15.68 21.35 8.40
C ARG A 104 -15.42 20.21 9.39
N VAL A 105 -15.70 18.97 9.01
CA VAL A 105 -15.34 17.78 9.80
C VAL A 105 -13.82 17.71 10.00
N LEU A 106 -13.04 17.87 8.92
CA LEU A 106 -11.57 17.90 8.98
C LEU A 106 -11.04 19.09 9.79
N ARG A 107 -11.71 20.25 9.77
CA ARG A 107 -11.37 21.37 10.66
C ARG A 107 -11.89 21.23 12.09
N ARG A 108 -12.62 20.15 12.40
CA ARG A 108 -13.31 19.90 13.69
C ARG A 108 -14.28 21.02 14.08
N GLU A 109 -14.92 21.61 13.08
CA GLU A 109 -15.96 22.65 13.21
C GLU A 109 -17.37 22.06 13.14
N SER A 110 -17.50 20.76 12.88
CA SER A 110 -18.77 20.03 12.86
C SER A 110 -18.94 19.22 14.13
N LEU A 111 -20.17 19.17 14.63
CA LEU A 111 -20.55 18.20 15.63
C LEU A 111 -20.75 16.83 14.95
N PRO A 112 -20.42 15.72 15.63
CA PRO A 112 -20.79 14.39 15.17
C PRO A 112 -22.32 14.26 15.01
N PRO A 113 -22.79 13.52 14.00
CA PRO A 113 -24.20 13.24 13.80
C PRO A 113 -24.77 12.41 14.97
N GLU A 114 -26.03 12.66 15.34
CA GLU A 114 -26.69 11.92 16.40
C GLU A 114 -27.05 10.49 15.93
N PRO A 115 -26.67 9.43 16.69
CA PRO A 115 -27.08 8.07 16.38
C PRO A 115 -28.60 7.90 16.47
N ARG A 116 -29.16 7.16 15.51
CA ARG A 116 -30.56 6.73 15.49
C ARG A 116 -30.66 5.32 16.07
N LYS A 117 -31.70 5.05 16.86
CA LYS A 117 -32.00 3.69 17.34
C LYS A 117 -32.67 2.86 16.24
N GLU A 118 -32.02 1.79 15.82
CA GLU A 118 -32.60 0.73 15.00
C GLU A 118 -32.80 -0.51 15.88
N GLY A 119 -33.94 -0.57 16.56
CA GLY A 119 -34.17 -1.55 17.62
C GLY A 119 -33.32 -1.25 18.86
N ALA A 120 -32.47 -2.21 19.26
CA ALA A 120 -31.56 -2.05 20.40
C ALA A 120 -30.19 -1.43 20.04
N ILE A 121 -29.94 -1.21 18.75
CA ILE A 121 -28.61 -0.89 18.21
C ILE A 121 -28.60 0.56 17.73
N ASP A 122 -27.49 1.24 17.96
CA ASP A 122 -27.26 2.59 17.45
C ASP A 122 -26.76 2.54 16.01
N ALA A 123 -27.25 3.46 15.19
CA ALA A 123 -26.90 3.55 13.78
C ALA A 123 -26.69 5.00 13.35
N LEU A 124 -25.63 5.24 12.59
CA LEU A 124 -25.35 6.50 11.93
C LEU A 124 -25.78 6.39 10.46
N ARG A 125 -26.90 7.04 10.14
CA ARG A 125 -27.55 6.96 8.81
C ARG A 125 -27.46 8.28 8.09
N VAL A 126 -27.37 8.21 6.76
CA VAL A 126 -27.44 9.41 5.92
C VAL A 126 -28.81 10.04 6.11
N ALA A 127 -28.89 11.36 6.26
CA ALA A 127 -30.16 12.02 6.62
C ALA A 127 -31.31 11.76 5.64
N ARG A 128 -30.99 11.41 4.39
CA ARG A 128 -31.92 11.22 3.27
C ARG A 128 -32.22 9.76 2.93
N THR A 129 -31.68 8.80 3.68
CA THR A 129 -32.07 7.39 3.62
C THR A 129 -33.17 7.15 4.65
N PHE A 130 -34.37 6.76 4.18
CA PHE A 130 -35.56 6.64 5.04
C PHE A 130 -36.13 5.22 5.10
N SER A 131 -35.61 4.30 4.29
CA SER A 131 -36.15 2.94 4.22
C SER A 131 -35.71 2.08 5.41
N PRO A 132 -36.62 1.30 6.02
CA PRO A 132 -36.22 0.31 7.02
C PRO A 132 -35.48 -0.88 6.38
N ALA A 133 -35.67 -1.12 5.08
CA ALA A 133 -35.03 -2.23 4.37
C ALA A 133 -33.62 -1.87 3.90
N LEU A 134 -32.64 -2.68 4.32
CA LEU A 134 -31.21 -2.51 4.00
C LEU A 134 -30.94 -2.33 2.50
N ALA A 135 -31.44 -3.26 1.70
CA ALA A 135 -31.24 -3.25 0.26
C ALA A 135 -31.84 -2.00 -0.41
N GLU A 136 -32.91 -1.45 0.12
CA GLU A 136 -33.50 -0.23 -0.42
C GLU A 136 -32.71 1.02 -0.02
N ARG A 137 -32.12 1.04 1.18
CA ARG A 137 -31.20 2.13 1.58
C ARG A 137 -29.96 2.17 0.70
N GLU A 138 -29.36 1.02 0.39
CA GLU A 138 -28.23 0.98 -0.56
C GLU A 138 -28.60 1.51 -1.95
N LYS A 139 -29.78 1.17 -2.47
CA LYS A 139 -30.27 1.72 -3.75
C LYS A 139 -30.49 3.23 -3.68
N GLN A 140 -31.00 3.74 -2.55
CA GLN A 140 -31.14 5.17 -2.31
C GLN A 140 -29.77 5.87 -2.29
N LEU A 141 -28.78 5.29 -1.60
CA LEU A 141 -27.40 5.80 -1.58
C LEU A 141 -26.79 5.81 -2.98
N ALA A 142 -26.96 4.75 -3.77
CA ALA A 142 -26.48 4.68 -5.15
C ALA A 142 -27.07 5.80 -6.03
N LYS A 143 -28.38 6.04 -5.96
CA LYS A 143 -29.04 7.14 -6.68
C LYS A 143 -28.54 8.50 -6.22
N MET A 144 -28.40 8.67 -4.91
CA MET A 144 -27.86 9.91 -4.33
C MET A 144 -26.43 10.17 -4.80
N LEU A 145 -25.59 9.14 -4.88
CA LEU A 145 -24.21 9.25 -5.36
C LEU A 145 -24.15 9.73 -6.81
N ALA A 146 -24.97 9.16 -7.69
CA ALA A 146 -25.09 9.61 -9.07
C ALA A 146 -25.56 11.07 -9.17
N LEU A 147 -26.58 11.45 -8.40
CA LEU A 147 -27.09 12.83 -8.38
C LEU A 147 -26.06 13.82 -7.82
N GLN A 148 -25.34 13.44 -6.77
CA GLN A 148 -24.27 14.25 -6.19
C GLN A 148 -23.14 14.46 -7.20
N TRP A 149 -22.81 13.43 -7.99
CA TRP A 149 -21.84 13.55 -9.07
C TRP A 149 -22.27 14.54 -10.15
N VAL A 150 -23.54 14.55 -10.51
CA VAL A 150 -24.08 15.55 -11.46
C VAL A 150 -23.98 16.97 -10.89
N GLN A 151 -24.21 17.13 -9.59
CA GLN A 151 -24.31 18.44 -8.95
C GLN A 151 -22.95 19.06 -8.63
N GLU A 152 -22.01 18.27 -8.12
CA GLU A 152 -20.71 18.76 -7.60
C GLU A 152 -19.52 18.20 -8.37
N GLY A 153 -19.73 17.24 -9.26
CA GLY A 153 -18.66 16.67 -10.06
C GLY A 153 -18.22 17.59 -11.18
N GLU A 154 -16.92 17.83 -11.25
CA GLU A 154 -16.30 18.22 -12.50
C GLU A 154 -16.34 17.00 -13.43
N ILE A 155 -17.30 17.01 -14.36
CA ILE A 155 -17.48 15.96 -15.35
C ILE A 155 -16.89 16.48 -16.66
N PRO A 156 -15.81 15.85 -17.17
CA PRO A 156 -15.28 16.19 -18.49
C PRO A 156 -16.35 16.07 -19.57
N ASP A 157 -16.32 16.97 -20.57
CA ASP A 157 -17.30 17.02 -21.68
C ASP A 157 -17.52 15.64 -22.33
N THR A 158 -16.46 14.83 -22.40
CA THR A 158 -16.51 13.42 -22.76
C THR A 158 -15.90 12.56 -21.65
N CYS A 159 -16.71 12.17 -20.67
CA CYS A 159 -16.30 11.23 -19.63
C CYS A 159 -16.58 9.78 -20.07
N LEU A 160 -15.50 9.08 -20.46
CA LEU A 160 -15.52 7.68 -20.87
C LEU A 160 -14.50 6.88 -20.03
N PRO A 161 -14.86 6.46 -18.81
CA PRO A 161 -13.94 5.70 -17.96
C PRO A 161 -13.52 4.39 -18.63
N ALA A 162 -12.21 4.16 -18.74
CA ALA A 162 -11.65 2.94 -19.30
C ALA A 162 -12.00 1.71 -18.42
N ARG A 163 -12.15 1.93 -17.12
CA ARG A 163 -12.54 0.91 -16.13
C ARG A 163 -13.47 1.52 -15.09
N CYS A 164 -14.30 0.67 -14.50
CA CYS A 164 -15.17 1.01 -13.38
C CYS A 164 -14.98 -0.03 -12.27
N TYR A 165 -14.74 0.42 -11.04
CA TYR A 165 -14.68 -0.40 -9.84
C TYR A 165 -15.83 -0.03 -8.90
N TRP A 166 -16.42 -1.03 -8.26
CA TRP A 166 -17.58 -0.87 -7.38
C TRP A 166 -17.41 -1.58 -6.04
N ALA A 167 -17.64 -0.85 -4.93
CA ALA A 167 -17.85 -1.42 -3.60
C ALA A 167 -19.36 -1.40 -3.26
N GLY A 168 -19.89 -2.51 -2.76
CA GLY A 168 -21.31 -2.70 -2.49
C GLY A 168 -22.03 -3.63 -3.45
N SER A 169 -23.35 -3.71 -3.32
CA SER A 169 -24.14 -4.74 -4.01
C SER A 169 -24.31 -4.47 -5.51
N ARG A 170 -24.45 -5.56 -6.29
CA ARG A 170 -24.77 -5.49 -7.73
C ARG A 170 -26.09 -4.77 -8.01
N ALA A 171 -27.06 -4.87 -7.10
CA ALA A 171 -28.34 -4.16 -7.22
C ALA A 171 -28.13 -2.64 -7.11
N ALA A 172 -27.33 -2.19 -6.14
CA ALA A 172 -26.99 -0.78 -5.98
C ALA A 172 -26.25 -0.22 -7.21
N TRP A 173 -25.31 -0.98 -7.79
CA TRP A 173 -24.69 -0.60 -9.07
C TRP A 173 -25.73 -0.41 -10.19
N GLY A 174 -26.71 -1.31 -10.30
CA GLY A 174 -27.78 -1.20 -11.29
C GLY A 174 -28.61 0.08 -11.13
N ASP A 175 -28.92 0.46 -9.89
CA ASP A 175 -29.63 1.71 -9.58
C ASP A 175 -28.75 2.95 -9.83
N PHE A 176 -27.45 2.90 -9.54
CA PHE A 176 -26.49 3.94 -9.91
C PHE A 176 -26.45 4.15 -11.42
N LEU A 177 -26.32 3.07 -12.21
CA LEU A 177 -26.33 3.11 -13.66
C LEU A 177 -27.61 3.71 -14.23
N ALA A 178 -28.77 3.30 -13.71
CA ALA A 178 -30.06 3.81 -14.16
C ALA A 178 -30.19 5.32 -13.90
N GLN A 179 -29.73 5.78 -12.74
CA GLN A 179 -29.70 7.20 -12.41
C GLN A 179 -28.72 7.98 -13.30
N MET A 180 -27.52 7.45 -13.54
CA MET A 180 -26.53 8.07 -14.42
C MET A 180 -27.04 8.21 -15.86
N LYS A 181 -27.68 7.19 -16.42
CA LYS A 181 -28.30 7.27 -17.76
C LYS A 181 -29.36 8.38 -17.87
N THR A 182 -30.04 8.67 -16.76
CA THR A 182 -31.07 9.72 -16.72
C THR A 182 -30.45 11.10 -16.58
N SER A 183 -29.47 11.25 -15.68
CA SER A 183 -28.91 12.56 -15.33
C SER A 183 -27.74 13.00 -16.21
N LEU A 184 -26.97 12.04 -16.74
CA LEU A 184 -25.75 12.25 -17.52
C LEU A 184 -25.65 11.22 -18.66
N PRO A 185 -26.52 11.29 -19.67
CA PRO A 185 -26.55 10.33 -20.77
C PRO A 185 -25.26 10.30 -21.60
N GLN A 186 -24.42 11.34 -21.52
CA GLN A 186 -23.12 11.41 -22.18
C GLN A 186 -22.05 10.52 -21.53
N VAL A 187 -22.22 10.13 -20.26
CA VAL A 187 -21.28 9.25 -19.56
C VAL A 187 -21.66 7.80 -19.84
N THR A 188 -20.77 7.06 -20.50
CA THR A 188 -21.00 5.64 -20.79
C THR A 188 -20.31 4.78 -19.73
N LEU A 189 -21.11 4.05 -18.97
CA LEU A 189 -20.65 3.12 -17.93
C LEU A 189 -20.93 1.67 -18.34
N PRO A 190 -20.07 0.71 -17.96
CA PRO A 190 -20.26 -0.70 -18.30
C PRO A 190 -21.46 -1.29 -17.56
N ALA A 191 -22.06 -2.34 -18.12
CA ALA A 191 -23.17 -3.04 -17.46
C ALA A 191 -22.74 -3.69 -16.13
N GLU A 192 -21.50 -4.20 -16.07
CA GLU A 192 -20.92 -4.79 -14.86
C GLU A 192 -19.60 -4.09 -14.51
N PRO A 193 -19.40 -3.68 -13.25
CA PRO A 193 -18.14 -3.12 -12.78
C PRO A 193 -17.20 -4.24 -12.33
N LYS A 194 -15.92 -3.93 -12.18
CA LYS A 194 -15.01 -4.75 -11.38
C LYS A 194 -15.33 -4.55 -9.89
N ALA A 195 -15.11 -5.57 -9.07
CA ALA A 195 -15.23 -5.41 -7.62
C ALA A 195 -14.08 -4.56 -7.07
N TRP A 196 -14.40 -3.68 -6.11
CA TRP A 196 -13.41 -3.05 -5.24
C TRP A 196 -12.80 -4.11 -4.30
N LYS A 197 -11.48 -4.08 -4.14
CA LYS A 197 -10.74 -5.06 -3.32
C LYS A 197 -9.65 -4.44 -2.47
N GLY A 198 -9.84 -3.21 -1.99
CA GLY A 198 -8.84 -2.52 -1.17
C GLY A 198 -7.54 -2.24 -1.94
N GLU A 199 -6.40 -2.58 -1.35
CA GLU A 199 -5.07 -2.28 -1.91
C GLU A 199 -4.84 -2.90 -3.29
N GLU A 200 -5.35 -4.11 -3.56
CA GLU A 200 -5.24 -4.74 -4.89
C GLU A 200 -5.81 -3.82 -5.98
N THR A 201 -6.91 -3.13 -5.69
CA THR A 201 -7.48 -2.15 -6.64
C THR A 201 -6.58 -0.93 -6.79
N LEU A 202 -6.01 -0.40 -5.70
CA LEU A 202 -5.06 0.73 -5.76
C LEU A 202 -3.81 0.38 -6.57
N ALA A 203 -3.28 -0.84 -6.44
CA ALA A 203 -2.17 -1.34 -7.24
C ALA A 203 -2.54 -1.44 -8.73
N GLU A 204 -3.74 -1.91 -9.05
CA GLU A 204 -4.25 -1.92 -10.43
C GLU A 204 -4.38 -0.51 -11.02
N LEU A 205 -4.80 0.49 -10.22
CA LEU A 205 -4.86 1.89 -10.65
C LEU A 205 -3.46 2.42 -10.96
N ALA A 206 -2.51 2.25 -10.05
CA ALA A 206 -1.13 2.69 -10.23
C ALA A 206 -0.48 2.06 -11.48
N GLY A 207 -0.66 0.75 -11.67
CA GLY A 207 -0.16 0.04 -12.86
C GLY A 207 -0.88 0.42 -14.15
N PHE A 208 -2.15 0.83 -14.09
CA PHE A 208 -2.85 1.35 -15.28
C PHE A 208 -2.29 2.71 -15.69
N PHE A 209 -2.15 3.65 -14.74
CA PHE A 209 -1.75 5.02 -15.04
C PHE A 209 -0.25 5.18 -15.35
N SER A 210 0.58 4.18 -15.07
CA SER A 210 1.99 4.19 -15.51
C SER A 210 2.15 4.10 -17.04
N GLU A 211 1.14 3.57 -17.75
CA GLU A 211 1.18 3.36 -19.20
C GLU A 211 -0.01 4.00 -19.93
N ALA A 212 -0.91 4.67 -19.21
CA ALA A 212 -2.14 5.21 -19.76
C ALA A 212 -1.89 6.44 -20.66
N GLU A 213 -2.74 6.59 -21.68
CA GLU A 213 -2.74 7.80 -22.52
C GLU A 213 -3.23 9.03 -21.72
N PRO A 214 -2.75 10.24 -22.03
CA PRO A 214 -3.26 11.47 -21.43
C PRO A 214 -4.79 11.58 -21.56
N GLY A 215 -5.46 11.96 -20.48
CA GLY A 215 -6.92 12.05 -20.43
C GLY A 215 -7.64 10.71 -20.17
N SER A 216 -6.90 9.62 -19.96
CA SER A 216 -7.50 8.36 -19.48
C SER A 216 -8.15 8.54 -18.10
N LEU A 217 -9.31 7.93 -17.92
CA LEU A 217 -10.10 8.03 -16.68
C LEU A 217 -10.45 6.64 -16.15
N ILE A 218 -10.47 6.47 -14.83
CA ILE A 218 -11.07 5.32 -14.16
C ILE A 218 -12.11 5.84 -13.16
N LEU A 219 -13.26 5.17 -13.12
CA LEU A 219 -14.28 5.40 -12.10
C LEU A 219 -14.10 4.39 -10.97
N VAL A 220 -13.99 4.86 -9.74
CA VAL A 220 -14.11 4.01 -8.54
C VAL A 220 -15.28 4.56 -7.75
N ALA A 221 -16.26 3.73 -7.43
CA ALA A 221 -17.41 4.18 -6.67
C ALA A 221 -17.91 3.07 -5.74
N GLY A 222 -18.77 3.43 -4.80
CA GLY A 222 -19.42 2.43 -3.98
C GLY A 222 -20.39 3.02 -2.99
N CYS A 223 -21.24 2.16 -2.45
CA CYS A 223 -22.10 2.51 -1.34
C CYS A 223 -22.45 1.29 -0.51
N LEU A 224 -22.51 1.47 0.80
CA LEU A 224 -22.89 0.44 1.74
C LEU A 224 -23.73 1.03 2.87
N SER A 225 -24.77 0.30 3.26
CA SER A 225 -25.41 0.48 4.56
C SER A 225 -25.11 -0.75 5.40
N VAL A 226 -24.42 -0.59 6.52
CA VAL A 226 -24.07 -1.72 7.38
C VAL A 226 -25.31 -2.17 8.18
N PRO A 227 -25.64 -3.48 8.17
CA PRO A 227 -26.78 -4.01 8.91
C PRO A 227 -26.56 -3.86 10.42
N ALA A 228 -27.61 -3.44 11.13
CA ALA A 228 -27.59 -3.40 12.58
C ALA A 228 -27.67 -4.83 13.15
N VAL A 229 -26.54 -5.35 13.65
CA VAL A 229 -26.45 -6.68 14.29
C VAL A 229 -26.20 -6.51 15.80
N ALA A 230 -26.87 -7.33 16.63
CA ALA A 230 -26.72 -7.22 18.07
C ALA A 230 -25.28 -7.57 18.51
N GLY A 231 -24.72 -6.77 19.41
CA GLY A 231 -23.36 -6.98 19.94
C GLY A 231 -22.25 -6.20 19.22
N THR A 232 -22.58 -5.33 18.25
CA THR A 232 -21.59 -4.39 17.69
C THR A 232 -21.21 -3.34 18.75
N PRO A 233 -19.92 -3.11 18.99
CA PRO A 233 -19.46 -2.18 20.03
C PRO A 233 -19.66 -0.71 19.63
N ARG A 234 -19.84 -0.43 18.33
CA ARG A 234 -20.00 0.92 17.79
C ARG A 234 -21.30 1.02 16.97
N PRO A 235 -21.78 2.26 16.72
CA PRO A 235 -22.89 2.47 15.82
C PRO A 235 -22.56 1.97 14.41
N VAL A 236 -23.50 1.29 13.76
CA VAL A 236 -23.33 0.87 12.37
C VAL A 236 -23.56 2.04 11.42
N GLY A 237 -22.77 2.12 10.35
CA GLY A 237 -22.70 3.28 9.47
C GLY A 237 -23.38 3.10 8.12
N GLU A 238 -23.47 4.22 7.40
CA GLU A 238 -23.80 4.29 5.98
C GLU A 238 -22.81 5.19 5.27
N SER A 239 -22.38 4.80 4.09
CA SER A 239 -21.49 5.63 3.28
C SER A 239 -21.71 5.39 1.79
N ALA A 240 -21.41 6.42 1.00
CA ALA A 240 -21.17 6.29 -0.42
C ALA A 240 -19.98 7.17 -0.82
N ALA A 241 -19.16 6.69 -1.74
CA ALA A 241 -17.99 7.40 -2.21
C ALA A 241 -17.85 7.23 -3.72
N LEU A 242 -17.33 8.25 -4.40
CA LEU A 242 -17.00 8.21 -5.83
C LEU A 242 -15.72 8.98 -6.09
N TRP A 243 -14.84 8.35 -6.86
CA TRP A 243 -13.61 8.91 -7.39
C TRP A 243 -13.63 8.87 -8.90
N LEU A 244 -13.33 10.01 -9.52
CA LEU A 244 -12.82 10.02 -10.88
C LEU A 244 -11.30 10.09 -10.80
N VAL A 245 -10.64 9.05 -11.29
CA VAL A 245 -9.19 8.87 -11.22
C VAL A 245 -8.57 9.19 -12.57
N SER A 246 -7.48 9.95 -12.57
CA SER A 246 -6.73 10.38 -13.77
C SER A 246 -5.22 10.35 -13.49
N ALA A 247 -4.38 10.51 -14.51
CA ALA A 247 -2.94 10.68 -14.31
C ALA A 247 -2.58 12.06 -13.70
N GLU A 248 -3.32 13.09 -14.10
CA GLU A 248 -3.16 14.47 -13.64
C GLU A 248 -4.38 14.89 -12.84
N ALA A 249 -4.18 15.20 -11.56
CA ALA A 249 -5.24 15.63 -10.66
C ALA A 249 -4.68 16.51 -9.54
N PRO A 250 -5.52 17.25 -8.79
CA PRO A 250 -5.06 18.14 -7.71
C PRO A 250 -4.32 17.44 -6.57
N VAL A 251 -4.53 16.14 -6.40
CA VAL A 251 -3.86 15.31 -5.41
C VAL A 251 -3.46 13.99 -6.03
N LEU A 252 -2.30 13.50 -5.61
CA LEU A 252 -1.69 12.27 -6.07
C LEU A 252 -1.56 11.28 -4.91
N LEU A 253 -1.70 10.01 -5.23
CA LEU A 253 -1.37 8.90 -4.36
C LEU A 253 -0.72 7.79 -5.20
N THR A 254 0.03 6.95 -4.53
CA THR A 254 0.53 5.70 -5.09
C THR A 254 -0.41 4.57 -4.67
N ARG A 255 -0.05 3.34 -5.02
CA ARG A 255 -0.61 2.15 -4.35
C ARG A 255 -0.44 2.23 -2.82
N GLY A 256 -1.19 1.40 -2.09
CA GLY A 256 -1.01 1.29 -0.64
C GLY A 256 0.14 0.35 -0.29
N GLU A 257 0.60 0.43 0.95
CA GLU A 257 1.41 -0.60 1.59
C GLU A 257 0.51 -1.44 2.49
N THR A 258 0.75 -2.75 2.53
CA THR A 258 -0.06 -3.69 3.30
C THR A 258 0.68 -4.16 4.55
N PHE A 259 -0.08 -4.45 5.60
CA PHE A 259 0.43 -4.96 6.85
C PHE A 259 -0.34 -6.21 7.30
N GLU A 260 0.41 -7.24 7.69
CA GLU A 260 -0.08 -8.48 8.28
C GLU A 260 0.35 -8.58 9.75
N ALA A 261 -0.60 -8.63 10.67
CA ALA A 261 -0.32 -8.79 12.10
C ALA A 261 0.43 -10.10 12.43
N ALA A 262 0.23 -11.16 11.63
CA ALA A 262 0.92 -12.44 11.80
C ALA A 262 2.32 -12.49 11.17
N SER A 263 2.73 -11.43 10.46
CA SER A 263 4.03 -11.38 9.79
C SER A 263 5.16 -10.96 10.74
N SER A 264 6.40 -11.20 10.32
CA SER A 264 7.58 -10.75 11.07
C SER A 264 7.90 -9.27 10.85
N GLU A 265 7.26 -8.62 9.87
CA GLU A 265 7.48 -7.22 9.57
C GLU A 265 6.69 -6.34 10.53
N SER A 266 7.34 -5.35 11.11
CA SER A 266 6.67 -4.41 12.02
C SER A 266 5.90 -3.35 11.25
N LEU A 267 4.77 -2.89 11.82
CA LEU A 267 3.99 -1.81 11.21
C LEU A 267 4.81 -0.51 11.01
N LEU A 268 5.78 -0.24 11.89
CA LEU A 268 6.73 0.86 11.73
C LEU A 268 7.51 0.75 10.40
N GLN A 269 7.96 -0.45 10.03
CA GLN A 269 8.68 -0.67 8.75
C GLN A 269 7.76 -0.47 7.55
N VAL A 270 6.50 -0.90 7.65
CA VAL A 270 5.48 -0.66 6.60
C VAL A 270 5.20 0.84 6.44
N CYS A 271 5.05 1.58 7.55
CA CYS A 271 4.88 3.03 7.53
C CYS A 271 6.09 3.77 6.95
N GLN A 272 7.31 3.33 7.27
CA GLN A 272 8.55 3.86 6.67
C GLN A 272 8.60 3.60 5.17
N ARG A 273 8.20 2.39 4.73
CA ARG A 273 8.14 2.05 3.32
C ARG A 273 7.09 2.87 2.57
N ALA A 274 5.92 3.09 3.16
CA ALA A 274 4.89 3.96 2.58
C ALA A 274 5.38 5.42 2.45
N GLN A 275 6.16 5.90 3.42
CA GLN A 275 6.81 7.20 3.34
C GLN A 275 7.82 7.26 2.18
N GLU A 276 8.73 6.28 2.10
CA GLU A 276 9.70 6.16 1.00
C GLU A 276 9.04 6.00 -0.37
N GLN A 277 7.88 5.32 -0.44
CA GLN A 277 7.09 5.12 -1.64
C GLN A 277 6.44 6.44 -2.10
N SER A 278 5.93 7.23 -1.16
CA SER A 278 5.34 8.54 -1.47
C SER A 278 6.36 9.61 -1.86
N GLU A 279 7.64 9.31 -1.70
CA GLU A 279 8.77 10.26 -1.83
C GLU A 279 8.63 11.45 -0.88
N SER A 280 8.08 11.20 0.31
CA SER A 280 7.90 12.22 1.34
C SER A 280 9.11 12.29 2.27
N ASP A 281 9.74 13.45 2.34
CA ASP A 281 10.87 13.71 3.25
C ASP A 281 10.45 13.72 4.73
N LYS A 282 9.15 13.89 5.00
CA LYS A 282 8.60 13.98 6.36
C LYS A 282 7.53 12.92 6.60
N ILE A 283 7.44 12.49 7.85
CA ILE A 283 6.31 11.73 8.35
C ILE A 283 5.06 12.61 8.20
N PRO A 284 3.93 12.07 7.71
CA PRO A 284 2.70 12.84 7.62
C PRO A 284 2.29 13.34 9.01
N GLU A 285 2.10 14.66 9.14
CA GLU A 285 1.68 15.27 10.40
C GLU A 285 0.28 14.82 10.81
N GLN A 286 -0.53 14.44 9.82
CA GLN A 286 -1.90 13.98 9.99
C GLN A 286 -2.12 12.63 9.32
N CYS A 287 -2.86 11.77 10.01
CA CYS A 287 -3.29 10.49 9.50
C CYS A 287 -4.79 10.31 9.75
N ILE A 288 -5.55 9.99 8.70
CA ILE A 288 -6.98 9.72 8.80
C ILE A 288 -7.20 8.21 8.85
N LEU A 289 -7.96 7.78 9.86
CA LEU A 289 -8.23 6.37 10.10
C LEU A 289 -9.48 6.18 10.95
N PHE A 290 -9.92 4.93 11.04
CA PHE A 290 -10.85 4.45 12.05
C PHE A 290 -10.09 3.77 13.19
N THR A 291 -10.75 3.61 14.34
CA THR A 291 -10.16 2.90 15.47
C THR A 291 -10.04 1.40 15.15
N GLN A 292 -8.82 0.87 15.22
CA GLN A 292 -8.50 -0.54 14.96
C GLN A 292 -8.07 -1.28 16.24
N PRO A 293 -9.01 -1.72 17.09
CA PRO A 293 -8.69 -2.30 18.39
C PRO A 293 -7.96 -3.66 18.28
N GLU A 294 -8.07 -4.30 17.13
CA GLU A 294 -7.40 -5.56 16.82
C GLU A 294 -5.93 -5.37 16.43
N GLN A 295 -5.46 -4.12 16.30
CA GLN A 295 -4.13 -3.76 15.79
C GLN A 295 -3.37 -2.89 16.81
N PRO A 296 -2.91 -3.45 17.95
CA PRO A 296 -2.18 -2.70 18.97
C PRO A 296 -0.86 -2.10 18.46
N GLU A 297 -0.30 -2.62 17.37
CA GLU A 297 0.93 -2.15 16.72
C GLU A 297 0.83 -0.68 16.26
N LEU A 298 -0.38 -0.18 16.05
CA LEU A 298 -0.65 1.22 15.66
C LEU A 298 -0.09 2.22 16.67
N ASP A 299 -0.05 1.88 17.96
CA ASP A 299 0.54 2.73 19.00
C ASP A 299 2.05 2.99 18.77
N SER A 300 2.70 2.14 17.96
CA SER A 300 4.14 2.17 17.68
C SER A 300 4.47 2.41 16.20
N CYS A 301 3.49 2.73 15.35
CA CYS A 301 3.69 2.89 13.90
C CYS A 301 4.48 4.16 13.51
N GLY A 302 4.63 5.11 14.43
CA GLY A 302 5.37 6.36 14.23
C GLY A 302 4.57 7.48 13.55
N TRP A 303 3.32 7.24 13.14
CA TRP A 303 2.41 8.26 12.59
C TRP A 303 1.50 8.87 13.67
N SER A 304 0.97 10.07 13.40
CA SER A 304 0.06 10.77 14.33
C SER A 304 -1.39 10.33 14.16
N LEU A 305 -1.86 9.37 14.98
CA LEU A 305 -3.16 8.71 14.78
C LEU A 305 -4.35 9.36 15.50
N ASN A 306 -4.15 9.96 16.68
CA ASN A 306 -5.27 10.33 17.56
C ASN A 306 -6.09 11.54 17.09
N GLN A 307 -5.64 12.23 16.06
CA GLN A 307 -6.18 13.53 15.67
C GLN A 307 -7.39 13.43 14.73
N TYR A 308 -7.47 12.41 13.87
CA TYR A 308 -8.48 12.34 12.82
C TYR A 308 -9.19 10.98 12.80
N LEU A 309 -9.52 10.46 13.98
CA LEU A 309 -10.40 9.30 14.13
C LEU A 309 -11.80 9.60 13.60
N GLN A 310 -12.27 8.77 12.66
CA GLN A 310 -13.51 8.97 11.92
C GLN A 310 -14.73 8.28 12.53
N ASP A 311 -14.53 7.45 13.56
CA ASP A 311 -15.55 6.59 14.18
C ASP A 311 -16.86 7.32 14.51
N THR A 312 -16.75 8.52 15.09
CA THR A 312 -17.92 9.29 15.56
C THR A 312 -18.76 9.90 14.44
N TYR A 313 -18.18 10.10 13.24
CA TYR A 313 -18.87 10.71 12.11
C TYR A 313 -19.52 9.68 11.18
N TRP A 314 -19.04 8.44 11.24
CA TRP A 314 -19.32 7.42 10.23
C TRP A 314 -19.86 6.12 10.81
N GLY A 315 -19.44 5.73 12.02
CA GLY A 315 -19.71 4.40 12.56
C GLY A 315 -18.90 3.32 11.85
N GLU A 316 -19.34 2.06 11.97
CA GLU A 316 -18.74 0.93 11.25
C GLU A 316 -19.14 0.97 9.77
N LEU A 317 -18.16 0.94 8.86
CA LEU A 317 -18.37 1.09 7.41
C LEU A 317 -18.11 -0.17 6.59
N GLY A 318 -17.59 -1.24 7.20
CA GLY A 318 -17.18 -2.44 6.46
C GLY A 318 -16.20 -2.11 5.33
N GLU A 319 -16.43 -2.66 4.14
CA GLU A 319 -15.55 -2.50 2.97
C GLU A 319 -15.42 -1.07 2.42
N MET A 320 -16.26 -0.14 2.86
CA MET A 320 -16.19 1.27 2.46
C MET A 320 -15.12 2.07 3.22
N GLU A 321 -14.53 1.51 4.27
CA GLU A 321 -13.58 2.21 5.15
C GLU A 321 -12.43 2.86 4.37
N ALA A 322 -11.75 2.09 3.51
CA ALA A 322 -10.64 2.55 2.68
C ALA A 322 -11.06 3.69 1.72
N LEU A 323 -12.22 3.55 1.06
CA LEU A 323 -12.75 4.60 0.18
C LEU A 323 -13.02 5.90 0.95
N VAL A 324 -13.51 5.81 2.18
CA VAL A 324 -13.79 6.99 3.01
C VAL A 324 -12.50 7.66 3.50
N VAL A 325 -11.56 6.92 4.10
CA VAL A 325 -10.34 7.54 4.66
C VAL A 325 -9.44 8.12 3.58
N ILE A 326 -9.33 7.47 2.41
CA ILE A 326 -8.56 7.99 1.28
C ILE A 326 -9.23 9.26 0.73
N SER A 327 -10.57 9.28 0.62
CA SER A 327 -11.30 10.49 0.19
C SER A 327 -11.02 11.67 1.12
N LEU A 328 -11.10 11.45 2.43
CA LEU A 328 -10.86 12.48 3.43
C LEU A 328 -9.40 12.94 3.42
N ALA A 329 -8.44 12.02 3.26
CA ALA A 329 -7.01 12.36 3.20
C ALA A 329 -6.70 13.18 1.95
N ALA A 330 -7.35 12.85 0.83
CA ALA A 330 -7.28 13.60 -0.40
C ALA A 330 -7.90 15.01 -0.30
N LEU A 331 -9.07 15.14 0.32
CA LEU A 331 -9.66 16.45 0.60
C LEU A 331 -8.78 17.30 1.53
N PHE A 332 -8.18 16.69 2.55
CA PHE A 332 -7.21 17.35 3.43
C PHE A 332 -6.01 17.84 2.64
N ALA A 333 -5.34 16.95 1.90
CA ALA A 333 -4.13 17.26 1.15
C ALA A 333 -4.38 18.35 0.11
N ARG A 334 -5.52 18.30 -0.59
CA ARG A 334 -5.94 19.33 -1.55
C ARG A 334 -6.13 20.68 -0.90
N THR A 335 -6.74 20.73 0.28
CA THR A 335 -7.11 21.99 0.94
C THR A 335 -5.96 22.61 1.72
N ARG A 336 -5.13 21.78 2.37
CA ARG A 336 -4.01 22.23 3.20
C ARG A 336 -2.71 22.34 2.43
N GLN A 337 -2.62 21.76 1.23
CA GLN A 337 -1.39 21.68 0.45
C GLN A 337 -0.28 20.97 1.24
N GLU A 338 -0.65 19.93 1.99
CA GLU A 338 0.23 19.15 2.85
C GLU A 338 -0.06 17.64 2.68
N PRO A 339 0.94 16.75 2.71
CA PRO A 339 0.70 15.32 2.67
C PRO A 339 -0.13 14.83 3.86
N CYS A 340 -1.03 13.89 3.60
CA CYS A 340 -1.88 13.26 4.62
C CYS A 340 -1.76 11.74 4.54
N GLY A 341 -1.45 11.11 5.67
CA GLY A 341 -1.51 9.67 5.82
C GLY A 341 -2.95 9.16 5.86
N TRP A 342 -3.14 7.92 5.44
CA TRP A 342 -4.38 7.19 5.64
C TRP A 342 -4.07 5.75 6.05
N ILE A 343 -4.92 5.18 6.90
CA ILE A 343 -4.85 3.77 7.32
C ILE A 343 -6.29 3.23 7.31
N ALA A 344 -6.48 2.07 6.70
CA ALA A 344 -7.76 1.37 6.66
C ALA A 344 -7.59 -0.14 6.85
N THR A 345 -8.68 -0.81 7.24
CA THR A 345 -8.82 -2.25 7.03
C THR A 345 -8.72 -2.61 5.54
N ASP A 346 -8.17 -3.79 5.26
CA ASP A 346 -8.08 -4.32 3.90
C ASP A 346 -8.78 -5.70 3.81
N PRO A 347 -9.43 -6.04 2.68
CA PRO A 347 -10.11 -7.33 2.55
C PRO A 347 -9.18 -8.56 2.53
N GLN A 348 -7.91 -8.39 2.18
CA GLN A 348 -6.93 -9.47 2.04
C GLN A 348 -5.84 -9.41 3.10
N HIS A 349 -5.58 -8.21 3.61
CA HIS A 349 -4.53 -7.89 4.56
C HIS A 349 -5.10 -7.43 5.90
N SER A 350 -4.29 -7.33 6.96
CA SER A 350 -4.79 -6.79 8.23
C SER A 350 -5.09 -5.30 8.11
N LEU A 351 -4.19 -4.56 7.46
CA LEU A 351 -4.34 -3.15 7.15
C LEU A 351 -3.75 -2.82 5.77
N ALA A 352 -4.26 -1.76 5.16
CA ALA A 352 -3.60 -1.02 4.10
C ALA A 352 -3.38 0.43 4.53
N LEU A 353 -2.25 1.00 4.13
CA LEU A 353 -1.88 2.37 4.47
C LEU A 353 -1.11 3.07 3.35
N GLY A 354 -1.13 4.40 3.36
CA GLY A 354 -0.42 5.18 2.37
C GLY A 354 -0.47 6.67 2.67
N ILE A 355 0.02 7.45 1.73
CA ILE A 355 0.06 8.92 1.82
C ILE A 355 -0.56 9.50 0.56
N VAL A 356 -1.48 10.44 0.74
CA VAL A 356 -1.97 11.32 -0.33
C VAL A 356 -1.20 12.63 -0.24
N LYS A 357 -0.72 13.14 -1.38
CA LYS A 357 0.01 14.41 -1.48
C LYS A 357 -0.66 15.37 -2.47
N PRO A 358 -0.55 16.69 -2.27
CA PRO A 358 -0.95 17.66 -3.30
C PRO A 358 -0.13 17.46 -4.58
N HIS A 359 -0.71 17.83 -5.71
CA HIS A 359 0.00 17.91 -6.99
C HIS A 359 0.80 19.21 -7.04
N GLY A 360 2.13 19.12 -6.94
CA GLY A 360 3.04 20.27 -6.88
C GLY A 360 4.20 20.01 -5.96
#